data_AF-A0A953DI28-F1
#
_entry.id   AF-A0A953DI28-F1
#
_cell.length_a   1.000
_cell.length_b   1.000
_cell.length_c   1.000
_cell.angle_alpha   90.00
_cell.angle_beta   90.00
_cell.angle_gamma   90.00
#
_symmetry.space_group_name_H-M   'P 1'
#
loop_
_entity.id
_entity.type
_entity.pdbx_description
1 polymer ?
#
loop_
_entity_poly.entity_id
_entity_poly.type
_entity_poly.pdbx_seq_one_letter_code
_entity_poly.pdbx_strand_id
1 'polypeptide(L)'
;MQPADRQSTIAILQGLYYLPTGIWPLVSLRTFMAVTGPKVDGWLVKTVGALITVVGGVLMLAGLRGRVTPELRLLAVGSAAGLAAVDVVDVARRRISPIYLLDALGEGILIGAWIAAMRTERRVRGHRVGRQRARIRRRKQRAVRA
;
A
#
# COMPACT_ATOMS: atom_id res chain seq x y z
N MET A 1 -22.05 -1.80 8.02
CA MET A 1 -20.64 -1.82 7.58
C MET A 1 -20.04 -3.15 8.03
N GLN A 2 -19.67 -4.06 7.12
CA GLN A 2 -18.91 -5.25 7.52
C GLN A 2 -17.55 -4.77 8.08
N PRO A 3 -17.01 -5.37 9.15
CA PRO A 3 -15.68 -5.01 9.64
C PRO A 3 -14.71 -5.14 8.47
N ALA A 4 -14.05 -4.03 8.12
CA ALA A 4 -13.14 -3.98 6.98
C ALA A 4 -12.09 -5.09 7.15
N ASP A 5 -11.93 -5.93 6.12
CA ASP A 5 -10.83 -6.88 6.14
C ASP A 5 -9.51 -6.11 6.28
N ARG A 6 -8.49 -6.75 6.88
CA ARG A 6 -7.21 -6.07 7.20
C ARG A 6 -6.61 -5.36 5.97
N GLN A 7 -6.79 -5.92 4.77
CA GLN A 7 -6.26 -5.35 3.53
C GLN A 7 -7.01 -4.08 3.14
N SER A 8 -8.33 -4.05 3.32
CA SER A 8 -9.18 -2.90 3.08
C SER A 8 -8.83 -1.75 4.01
N THR A 9 -8.60 -2.03 5.30
CA THR A 9 -8.13 -1.02 6.25
C THR A 9 -6.77 -0.45 5.85
N ILE A 10 -5.81 -1.30 5.47
CA ILE A 10 -4.48 -0.84 5.02
C ILE A 10 -4.60 0.00 3.74
N ALA A 11 -5.45 -0.40 2.79
CA ALA A 11 -5.69 0.37 1.56
C ALA A 11 -6.30 1.75 1.84
N ILE A 12 -7.24 1.85 2.78
CA ILE A 12 -7.80 3.13 3.24
C ILE A 12 -6.72 4.00 3.88
N LEU A 13 -5.90 3.43 4.77
CA LEU A 13 -4.82 4.17 5.45
C LEU A 13 -3.78 4.68 4.46
N GLN A 14 -3.37 3.85 3.49
CA GLN A 14 -2.45 4.29 2.44
C GLN A 14 -3.08 5.37 1.55
N GLY A 15 -4.38 5.25 1.23
CA GLY A 15 -5.10 6.30 0.53
C GLY A 15 -5.15 7.62 1.31
N LEU A 16 -5.39 7.56 2.63
CA LEU A 16 -5.33 8.73 3.53
C LEU A 16 -3.94 9.34 3.63
N TYR A 17 -2.89 8.54 3.44
CA TYR A 17 -1.52 9.03 3.39
C TYR A 17 -1.21 9.70 2.04
N TYR A 18 -1.59 9.06 0.93
CA TYR A 18 -1.23 9.50 -0.43
C TYR A 18 -2.06 10.69 -0.92
N LEU A 19 -3.34 10.77 -0.56
CA LEU A 19 -4.19 11.86 -1.05
C LEU A 19 -3.70 13.23 -0.59
N PRO A 20 -3.44 13.50 0.70
CA PRO A 20 -2.91 14.79 1.13
C PRO A 20 -1.53 15.09 0.53
N THR A 21 -0.63 14.11 0.50
CA THR A 21 0.75 14.31 -0.01
C THR A 21 0.76 14.59 -1.52
N GLY A 22 -0.07 13.88 -2.29
CA GLY A 22 -0.19 14.06 -3.73
C GLY A 22 -0.95 15.33 -4.14
N ILE A 23 -2.02 15.70 -3.40
CA ILE A 23 -2.85 16.87 -3.71
C ILE A 23 -2.13 18.17 -3.37
N TRP A 24 -1.30 18.18 -2.32
CA TRP A 24 -0.63 19.38 -1.84
C TRP A 24 0.12 20.17 -2.93
N PRO A 25 1.04 19.59 -3.72
CA PRO A 25 1.74 20.34 -4.77
C PRO A 25 0.83 20.83 -5.91
N LEU A 26 -0.35 20.22 -6.09
CA LEU A 26 -1.35 20.66 -7.06
C LEU A 26 -2.09 21.92 -6.59
N VAL A 27 -2.45 21.96 -5.30
CA VAL A 27 -3.14 23.09 -4.68
C VAL A 27 -2.19 24.25 -4.46
N SER A 28 -1.00 24.00 -3.93
CA SER A 28 -0.02 25.03 -3.62
C SER A 28 1.41 24.48 -3.62
N LEU A 29 2.03 24.52 -4.80
CA LEU A 29 3.44 24.18 -4.98
C LEU A 29 4.37 25.01 -4.06
N ARG A 30 4.01 26.27 -3.79
CA ARG A 30 4.78 27.15 -2.89
C ARG A 30 4.84 26.59 -1.47
N THR A 31 3.70 26.20 -0.90
CA THR A 31 3.67 25.67 0.47
C THR A 31 4.29 24.28 0.55
N PHE A 32 4.15 23.47 -0.49
CA PHE A 32 4.83 22.19 -0.59
C PHE A 32 6.35 22.38 -0.53
N MET A 33 6.92 23.22 -1.41
CA MET A 33 8.35 23.50 -1.43
C MET A 33 8.86 24.22 -0.17
N ALA A 34 8.00 24.95 0.53
CA ALA A 34 8.37 25.55 1.82
C ALA A 34 8.70 24.49 2.88
N VAL A 35 8.07 23.31 2.81
CA VAL A 35 8.30 22.19 3.74
C VAL A 35 9.34 21.23 3.18
N THR A 36 9.25 20.87 1.91
CA THR A 36 10.11 19.85 1.29
C THR A 36 11.43 20.38 0.75
N GLY A 37 11.61 21.70 0.74
CA GLY A 37 12.72 22.38 0.10
C GLY A 37 12.47 22.70 -1.38
N PRO A 38 13.30 23.59 -1.96
CA PRO A 38 13.13 24.09 -3.31
C PRO A 38 13.30 22.98 -4.36
N LYS A 39 12.51 23.07 -5.44
CA LYS A 39 12.55 22.15 -6.58
C LYS A 39 12.68 22.96 -7.87
N VAL A 40 13.57 22.53 -8.76
CA VAL A 40 13.80 23.19 -10.06
C VAL A 40 12.61 22.96 -10.98
N ASP A 41 12.18 21.70 -11.12
CA ASP A 41 11.12 21.30 -12.04
C ASP A 41 9.76 21.22 -11.36
N GLY A 42 9.10 22.37 -11.19
CA GLY A 42 7.77 22.43 -10.56
C GLY A 42 6.69 21.62 -11.29
N TRP A 43 6.80 21.46 -12.61
CA TRP A 43 5.87 20.65 -13.40
C TRP A 43 5.99 19.16 -13.05
N LEU A 44 7.21 18.66 -12.82
CA LEU A 44 7.47 17.27 -12.46
C LEU A 44 6.88 16.95 -11.07
N VAL A 45 7.04 17.88 -10.11
CA VAL A 45 6.44 17.75 -8.77
C VAL A 45 4.92 17.62 -8.86
N LYS A 46 4.27 18.43 -9.70
CA LYS A 46 2.83 18.33 -9.93
C LYS A 46 2.43 17.02 -10.60
N THR A 47 3.18 16.56 -11.61
CA THR A 47 2.93 15.28 -12.28
C THR A 47 3.00 14.11 -11.30
N VAL A 48 4.06 14.04 -10.49
CA VAL A 48 4.21 13.00 -9.45
C VAL A 48 3.09 13.11 -8.42
N GLY A 49 2.77 14.33 -7.95
CA GLY A 49 1.66 14.56 -7.03
C GLY A 49 0.30 14.08 -7.58
N ALA A 50 0.02 14.34 -8.86
CA ALA A 50 -1.18 13.84 -9.52
C ALA A 50 -1.22 12.30 -9.58
N LEU A 51 -0.09 11.65 -9.92
CA LEU A 51 -0.01 10.19 -9.93
C LEU A 51 -0.23 9.60 -8.53
N ILE A 52 0.42 10.15 -7.50
CA ILE A 52 0.25 9.73 -6.10
C ILE A 52 -1.21 9.92 -5.68
N THR A 53 -1.84 11.03 -6.05
CA THR A 53 -3.26 11.29 -5.79
C THR A 53 -4.16 10.22 -6.40
N VAL A 54 -3.93 9.87 -7.66
CA VAL A 54 -4.71 8.83 -8.36
C VAL A 54 -4.52 7.46 -7.69
N VAL A 55 -3.27 7.08 -7.38
CA VAL A 55 -2.98 5.83 -6.66
C VAL A 55 -3.70 5.80 -5.31
N GLY A 56 -3.55 6.86 -4.52
CA GLY A 56 -4.22 7.00 -3.22
C GLY A 56 -5.74 6.91 -3.32
N GLY A 57 -6.34 7.56 -4.31
CA GLY A 57 -7.77 7.52 -4.58
C GLY A 57 -8.27 6.12 -4.95
N VAL A 58 -7.54 5.40 -5.81
CA VAL A 58 -7.87 4.02 -6.20
C VAL A 58 -7.78 3.08 -5.00
N LEU A 59 -6.73 3.19 -4.17
CA LEU A 59 -6.57 2.36 -2.97
C LEU A 59 -7.65 2.64 -1.93
N MET A 60 -7.94 3.91 -1.67
CA MET A 60 -9.02 4.32 -0.78
C MET A 60 -10.36 3.75 -1.24
N LEU A 61 -10.73 3.94 -2.51
CA LEU A 61 -11.99 3.43 -3.06
C LEU A 61 -12.07 1.91 -3.01
N ALA A 62 -10.98 1.21 -3.29
CA ALA A 62 -10.92 -0.25 -3.20
C ALA A 62 -11.14 -0.74 -1.76
N GLY A 63 -10.50 -0.08 -0.79
CA GLY A 63 -10.67 -0.41 0.63
C GLY A 63 -12.08 -0.11 1.13
N LEU A 64 -12.65 1.05 0.79
CA LEU A 64 -14.03 1.40 1.14
C LEU A 64 -15.06 0.42 0.54
N ARG A 65 -14.76 -0.16 -0.63
CA ARG A 65 -15.62 -1.15 -1.30
C ARG A 65 -15.34 -2.59 -0.85
N GLY A 66 -14.31 -2.84 -0.04
CA GLY A 66 -13.90 -4.19 0.35
C GLY A 66 -13.40 -5.04 -0.82
N ARG A 67 -12.78 -4.41 -1.84
CA ARG A 67 -12.35 -5.08 -3.10
C ARG A 67 -10.86 -4.89 -3.37
N VAL A 68 -10.02 -5.41 -2.47
CA VAL A 68 -8.57 -5.38 -2.64
C VAL A 68 -8.07 -6.60 -3.45
N THR A 69 -7.88 -6.40 -4.75
CA THR A 69 -7.36 -7.42 -5.66
C THR A 69 -5.84 -7.57 -5.56
N PRO A 70 -5.23 -8.67 -6.06
CA PRO A 70 -3.78 -8.83 -6.09
C PRO A 70 -3.04 -7.71 -6.83
N GLU A 71 -3.61 -7.20 -7.92
CA GLU A 71 -3.05 -6.09 -8.72
C GLU A 71 -3.00 -4.80 -7.89
N LEU A 72 -4.03 -4.54 -7.09
CA LEU A 72 -4.04 -3.39 -6.18
C LEU A 72 -3.03 -3.52 -5.04
N ARG A 73 -2.75 -4.75 -4.57
CA ARG A 73 -1.68 -4.98 -3.59
C ARG A 73 -0.32 -4.72 -4.20
N LEU A 74 -0.11 -5.13 -5.45
CA LEU A 74 1.12 -4.85 -6.19
C LEU A 74 1.27 -3.34 -6.40
N LEU A 75 0.21 -2.64 -6.79
CA LEU A 75 0.22 -1.18 -6.91
C LEU A 75 0.57 -0.52 -5.57
N ALA A 76 -0.10 -0.92 -4.49
CA ALA A 76 0.12 -0.39 -3.16
C ALA A 76 1.57 -0.56 -2.66
N VAL A 77 2.09 -1.78 -2.71
CA VAL A 77 3.45 -2.08 -2.24
C VAL A 77 4.51 -1.53 -3.20
N GLY A 78 4.26 -1.61 -4.50
CA GLY A 78 5.19 -1.16 -5.53
C GLY A 78 5.36 0.36 -5.52
N SER A 79 4.27 1.12 -5.41
CA SER A 79 4.32 2.57 -5.27
C SER A 79 5.07 2.97 -4.00
N ALA A 80 4.72 2.37 -2.86
CA ALA A 80 5.38 2.67 -1.58
C ALA A 80 6.88 2.37 -1.61
N ALA A 81 7.26 1.21 -2.16
CA ALA A 81 8.66 0.82 -2.29
C ALA A 81 9.43 1.75 -3.24
N GLY A 82 8.81 2.16 -4.35
CA GLY A 82 9.40 3.11 -5.29
C GLY A 82 9.65 4.48 -4.67
N LEU A 83 8.66 5.04 -3.98
CA LEU A 83 8.76 6.33 -3.30
C LEU A 83 9.83 6.29 -2.19
N ALA A 84 9.76 5.29 -1.30
CA ALA A 84 10.75 5.11 -0.23
C ALA A 84 12.17 4.96 -0.78
N ALA A 85 12.35 4.23 -1.89
CA ALA A 85 13.66 4.05 -2.50
C ALA A 85 14.23 5.36 -3.05
N VAL A 86 13.41 6.16 -3.74
CA VAL A 86 13.82 7.48 -4.26
C VAL A 86 14.23 8.38 -3.10
N ASP A 87 13.40 8.46 -2.05
CA ASP A 87 13.68 9.30 -0.88
C ASP A 87 15.00 8.92 -0.21
N VAL A 88 15.18 7.64 0.11
CA VAL A 88 16.40 7.17 0.79
C VAL A 88 17.64 7.39 -0.08
N VAL A 89 17.57 7.05 -1.37
CA VAL A 89 18.72 7.17 -2.28
C VAL A 89 19.11 8.63 -2.49
N ASP A 90 18.16 9.52 -2.73
CA ASP A 90 18.46 10.92 -3.00
C ASP A 90 18.82 11.70 -1.73
N VAL A 91 18.28 11.32 -0.55
CA VAL A 91 18.78 11.85 0.74
C VAL A 91 20.21 11.37 0.99
N ALA A 92 20.50 10.07 0.80
CA ALA A 92 21.86 9.54 0.99
C ALA A 92 22.88 10.21 0.06
N ARG A 93 22.46 10.57 -1.16
CA ARG A 93 23.25 11.35 -2.13
C ARG A 93 23.29 12.85 -1.84
N ARG A 94 22.64 13.33 -0.77
CA ARG A 94 22.49 14.74 -0.38
C ARG A 94 21.88 15.63 -1.49
N ARG A 95 21.01 15.06 -2.32
CA ARG A 95 20.31 15.77 -3.40
C ARG A 95 19.01 16.43 -2.93
N ILE A 96 18.38 15.86 -1.90
CA ILE A 96 17.12 16.36 -1.33
C ILE A 96 17.23 16.48 0.19
N SER A 97 16.30 17.24 0.78
CA SER A 97 16.24 17.49 2.21
C SER A 97 16.06 16.19 3.02
N PRO A 98 16.71 16.04 4.20
CA PRO A 98 16.50 14.89 5.08
C PRO A 98 15.06 14.68 5.54
N ILE A 99 14.18 15.70 5.40
CA ILE A 99 12.76 15.58 5.73
C ILE A 99 12.06 14.45 4.96
N TYR A 100 12.56 14.09 3.77
CA TYR A 100 12.06 12.97 2.98
C TYR A 100 12.28 11.61 3.64
N LEU A 101 13.15 11.49 4.65
CA LEU A 101 13.25 10.25 5.44
C LEU A 101 12.01 9.99 6.30
N LEU A 102 11.25 11.03 6.65
CA LEU A 102 9.96 10.85 7.33
C LEU A 102 8.94 10.21 6.39
N ASP A 103 8.98 10.60 5.11
CA ASP A 103 8.12 10.00 4.08
C ASP A 103 8.52 8.54 3.83
N ALA A 104 9.81 8.27 3.63
CA ALA A 104 10.34 6.91 3.52
C ALA A 104 9.99 6.01 4.72
N LEU A 105 9.96 6.57 5.94
CA LEU A 105 9.52 5.84 7.13
C LEU A 105 8.03 5.49 7.06
N GLY A 106 7.18 6.45 6.66
CA GLY A 106 5.75 6.22 6.45
C GLY A 106 5.50 5.12 5.43
N GLU A 107 6.18 5.19 4.28
CA GLU A 107 6.13 4.16 3.24
C GLU A 107 6.63 2.80 3.73
N GLY A 108 7.72 2.78 4.51
CA GLY A 108 8.24 1.55 5.13
C GLY A 108 7.23 0.87 6.06
N ILE A 109 6.50 1.65 6.87
CA ILE A 109 5.43 1.14 7.75
C ILE A 109 4.29 0.54 6.91
N LEU A 110 3.88 1.21 5.82
CA LEU A 110 2.84 0.73 4.91
C LEU A 110 3.24 -0.59 4.24
N ILE A 111 4.47 -0.68 3.73
CA ILE A 111 5.02 -1.91 3.14
C ILE A 111 4.99 -3.04 4.16
N GLY A 112 5.46 -2.79 5.39
CA GLY A 112 5.44 -3.76 6.48
C GLY A 112 4.02 -4.26 6.79
N ALA A 113 3.04 -3.35 6.84
CA ALA A 113 1.63 -3.68 7.07
C ALA A 113 1.06 -4.59 5.98
N TRP A 114 1.32 -4.28 4.71
CA TRP A 114 0.90 -5.11 3.57
C TRP A 114 1.51 -6.50 3.61
N ILE A 115 2.82 -6.61 3.83
CA ILE A 115 3.51 -7.89 3.93
C ILE A 115 2.93 -8.73 5.06
N ALA A 116 2.68 -8.12 6.22
CA ALA A 116 2.05 -8.80 7.36
C ALA A 116 0.65 -9.31 7.01
N ALA A 117 -0.19 -8.48 6.39
CA ALA A 117 -1.54 -8.86 5.98
C ALA A 117 -1.55 -10.00 4.95
N MET A 118 -0.66 -9.96 3.96
CA MET A 118 -0.52 -11.02 2.95
C MET A 118 -0.05 -12.35 3.54
N ARG A 119 0.88 -12.32 4.50
CA ARG A 119 1.34 -13.52 5.21
C ARG A 119 0.20 -14.17 6.01
N THR A 120 -0.63 -13.37 6.68
CA THR A 120 -1.81 -13.87 7.40
C THR A 120 -2.81 -14.53 6.45
N GLU A 121 -3.10 -13.91 5.31
CA GLU A 121 -4.04 -14.47 4.32
C GLU A 121 -3.56 -15.84 3.79
N ARG A 122 -2.28 -15.94 3.40
CA ARG A 122 -1.69 -17.21 2.91
C ARG A 122 -1.78 -18.32 3.96
N ARG A 123 -1.50 -18.02 5.23
CA ARG A 123 -1.59 -18.99 6.34
C ARG A 123 -3.03 -19.49 6.52
N VAL A 124 -4.02 -18.59 6.53
CA VAL A 124 -5.44 -18.95 6.69
C VAL A 124 -5.93 -19.79 5.50
N ARG A 125 -5.56 -19.41 4.27
CA ARG A 125 -5.92 -20.15 3.05
C ARG A 125 -5.34 -21.57 3.09
N GLY A 126 -4.07 -21.73 3.46
CA GLY A 126 -3.42 -23.04 3.62
C GLY A 126 -4.12 -23.95 4.64
N HIS A 127 -4.49 -23.41 5.81
CA HIS A 127 -5.23 -24.16 6.83
C HIS A 127 -6.61 -24.62 6.35
N ARG A 128 -7.36 -23.77 5.64
CA ARG A 128 -8.68 -24.12 5.10
C ARG A 128 -8.58 -25.24 4.07
N VAL A 129 -7.63 -25.15 3.13
CA VAL A 129 -7.40 -26.18 2.11
C VAL A 129 -6.98 -27.50 2.75
N GLY A 130 -6.09 -27.47 3.75
CA GLY A 130 -5.67 -28.66 4.50
C GLY A 130 -6.84 -29.34 5.21
N ARG A 131 -7.69 -28.58 5.92
CA ARG A 131 -8.90 -29.10 6.58
C ARG A 131 -9.88 -29.73 5.58
N GLN A 132 -10.10 -29.09 4.44
CA GLN A 132 -11.01 -29.60 3.40
C GLN A 132 -10.50 -30.92 2.81
N ARG A 133 -9.21 -31.00 2.47
CA ARG A 133 -8.59 -32.24 1.98
C ARG A 133 -8.69 -33.38 3.00
N ALA A 134 -8.44 -33.09 4.28
CA ALA A 134 -8.57 -34.08 5.36
C ALA A 134 -10.02 -34.57 5.52
N ARG A 135 -11.02 -33.68 5.42
CA ARG A 135 -12.45 -34.05 5.44
C ARG A 135 -12.82 -34.95 4.26
N ILE A 136 -12.38 -34.61 3.04
CA ILE A 136 -12.64 -35.42 1.83
C ILE A 136 -11.99 -36.81 1.97
N ARG A 137 -10.74 -36.88 2.44
CA ARG A 137 -10.05 -38.15 2.69
C ARG A 137 -10.78 -39.02 3.71
N ARG A 138 -11.21 -38.45 4.84
CA ARG A 138 -11.99 -39.17 5.87
C ARG A 138 -13.33 -39.68 5.34
N ARG A 139 -14.03 -38.89 4.51
CA ARG A 139 -15.28 -39.33 3.85
C ARG A 139 -15.04 -40.51 2.91
N LYS A 140 -14.01 -40.45 2.06
CA LYS A 140 -13.63 -41.58 1.19
C LYS A 140 -13.30 -42.83 1.99
N GLN A 141 -12.54 -42.72 3.09
CA GLN A 141 -12.20 -43.87 3.94
C GLN A 141 -13.42 -44.50 4.63
N ARG A 142 -14.43 -43.72 4.98
CA ARG A 142 -15.69 -44.25 5.54
C ARG A 142 -16.53 -44.97 4.49
N ALA A 143 -16.58 -44.45 3.26
CA ALA A 143 -17.33 -45.07 2.16
C ALA A 143 -16.74 -46.40 1.67
N VAL A 144 -15.42 -46.61 1.83
CA VAL A 144 -14.75 -47.88 1.47
C VAL A 144 -14.93 -48.95 2.56
N ARG A 145 -15.31 -48.56 3.77
CA ARG A 145 -15.48 -49.46 4.93
C ARG A 145 -16.93 -49.84 5.21
N ALA A 146 -17.87 -49.35 4.40
CA ALA A 146 -19.29 -49.66 4.44
C ALA A 146 -19.63 -50.50 3.21
#